data_AF-A0A7R9T0F9-F1
#
_entry.id   AF-A0A7R9T0F9-F1
#
_cell.length_a   1.000
_cell.length_b   1.000
_cell.length_c   1.000
_cell.angle_alpha   90.00
_cell.angle_beta   90.00
_cell.angle_gamma   90.00
#
_symmetry.space_group_name_H-M   'P 1'
#
loop_
_entity.id
_entity.type
_entity.pdbx_description
1 polymer ?
#
loop_
_entity_poly.entity_id
_entity_poly.type
_entity_poly.pdbx_seq_one_letter_code
_entity_poly.pdbx_strand_id
1 'polypeptide(L)'
;RAPHARERAMKIKCGQCGEVFADIARAKSHGATTGHDSFEAANDDDATATATAHATNATPVDVDAAPDAVKEDATTRDEASTLKEPSVREDLLQELTELMGFGRNKAVRALYYSKADSAERAIDWIERHEDDADVNEPLLVEDEGLKAREVKTVSKMTPEEAKAKADELRRNAAAKKAERLLEEKEMERLREQERIRSGKELLEAKKLEDELSLKRNAEQRAAEKAEMDRARAAIRVKIDEDRRERRRKLGLPEELSPEEMEEERQREEARAQAAQEEIARKAAA
;
A
#
# COMPACT_ATOMS: atom_id res chain seq x y z
N ARG A 1 38.57 2.16 0.79
CA ARG A 1 37.20 2.18 1.35
C ARG A 1 36.37 3.06 0.42
N ALA A 2 35.34 2.51 -0.22
CA ALA A 2 34.60 3.10 -1.34
C ALA A 2 33.97 4.47 -1.00
N PRO A 3 33.80 5.38 -1.97
CA PRO A 3 33.10 6.65 -1.75
C PRO A 3 31.62 6.36 -1.49
N HIS A 4 31.09 6.94 -0.42
CA HIS A 4 29.67 6.88 -0.06
C HIS A 4 28.82 7.38 -1.24
N ALA A 5 27.90 6.52 -1.69
CA ALA A 5 26.84 6.92 -2.61
C ALA A 5 26.08 8.09 -1.98
N ARG A 6 26.11 9.25 -2.63
CA ARG A 6 25.26 10.39 -2.30
C ARG A 6 23.80 9.94 -2.49
N GLU A 7 23.04 9.86 -1.40
CA GLU A 7 21.58 9.72 -1.47
C GLU A 7 21.04 10.88 -2.34
N ARG A 8 20.36 10.54 -3.45
CA ARG A 8 19.64 11.53 -4.26
C ARG A 8 18.44 11.99 -3.45
N ALA A 9 18.45 13.25 -3.01
CA ALA A 9 17.28 13.90 -2.42
C ALA A 9 16.15 13.93 -3.46
N MET A 10 15.04 13.25 -3.17
CA MET A 10 13.87 13.22 -4.04
C MET A 10 13.13 14.56 -3.96
N LYS A 11 13.18 15.34 -5.04
CA LYS A 11 12.44 16.60 -5.17
C LYS A 11 10.98 16.31 -5.49
N ILE A 12 10.06 17.17 -5.06
CA ILE A 12 8.61 17.00 -5.21
C ILE A 12 8.01 18.26 -5.80
N LYS A 13 7.22 18.17 -6.86
CA LYS A 13 6.52 19.30 -7.47
C LYS A 13 5.03 19.30 -7.12
N CYS A 14 4.44 20.48 -6.93
CA CYS A 14 2.99 20.62 -6.82
C CYS A 14 2.37 20.62 -8.23
N GLY A 15 1.43 19.70 -8.49
CA GLY A 15 0.77 19.59 -9.78
C GLY A 15 -0.20 20.75 -10.09
N GLN A 16 -0.63 21.51 -9.09
CA GLN A 16 -1.56 22.63 -9.26
C GLN A 16 -0.87 23.97 -9.55
N CYS A 17 0.34 24.20 -9.03
CA CYS A 17 1.07 25.47 -9.20
C CYS A 17 2.49 25.34 -9.76
N GLY A 18 2.99 24.11 -9.96
CA GLY A 18 4.30 23.85 -10.54
C GLY A 18 5.50 24.11 -9.61
N GLU A 19 5.28 24.52 -8.36
CA GLU A 19 6.36 24.82 -7.42
C GLU A 19 7.08 23.53 -6.97
N VAL A 20 8.41 23.54 -6.99
CA VAL A 20 9.25 22.36 -6.68
C VAL A 20 9.89 22.52 -5.31
N PHE A 21 9.69 21.52 -4.45
CA PHE A 21 10.17 21.45 -3.09
C PHE A 21 11.28 20.40 -2.94
N ALA A 22 12.28 20.71 -2.13
CA ALA A 22 13.40 19.81 -1.86
C ALA A 22 13.03 18.62 -0.96
N ASP A 23 11.99 18.78 -0.12
CA ASP A 23 11.58 17.80 0.88
C ASP A 23 10.05 17.75 1.04
N ILE A 24 9.54 16.59 1.47
CA ILE A 24 8.11 16.33 1.73
C ILE A 24 7.54 17.32 2.76
N ALA A 25 8.31 17.69 3.78
CA ALA A 25 7.86 18.62 4.82
C ALA A 25 7.48 20.00 4.25
N ARG A 26 8.26 20.49 3.27
CA ARG A 26 8.01 21.76 2.60
C ARG A 26 6.79 21.67 1.68
N ALA A 27 6.68 20.60 0.89
CA ALA A 27 5.51 20.35 0.05
C ALA A 27 4.21 20.32 0.88
N LYS A 28 4.23 19.62 2.02
CA LYS A 28 3.06 19.55 2.93
C LYS A 28 2.70 20.91 3.55
N SER A 29 3.70 21.73 3.91
CA SER A 29 3.45 23.09 4.41
C SER A 29 2.87 24.01 3.34
N HIS A 30 3.31 23.86 2.09
CA HIS A 30 2.73 24.57 0.95
C HIS A 30 1.26 24.18 0.79
N GLY A 31 0.94 22.88 0.72
CA GLY A 31 -0.44 22.42 0.59
C GLY A 31 -1.37 22.87 1.71
N ALA A 32 -0.86 22.94 2.95
CA ALA A 32 -1.62 23.48 4.08
C ALA A 32 -1.89 24.99 3.99
N THR A 33 -1.03 25.74 3.29
CA THR A 33 -1.13 27.20 3.16
C THR A 33 -1.93 27.61 1.92
N THR A 34 -1.76 26.88 0.82
CA THR A 34 -2.36 27.17 -0.49
C THR A 34 -3.63 26.37 -0.76
N GLY A 35 -3.91 25.33 0.04
CA GLY A 35 -5.01 24.40 -0.22
C GLY A 35 -4.71 23.40 -1.34
N HIS A 36 -3.45 23.29 -1.75
CA HIS A 36 -3.04 22.37 -2.81
C HIS A 36 -2.78 20.95 -2.27
N ASP A 37 -3.29 19.94 -2.97
CA ASP A 37 -3.27 18.54 -2.54
C ASP A 37 -2.58 17.59 -3.54
N SER A 38 -2.30 18.04 -4.76
CA SER A 38 -1.60 17.24 -5.77
C SER A 38 -0.08 17.48 -5.73
N PHE A 39 0.68 16.47 -5.25
CA PHE A 39 2.14 16.47 -5.20
C PHE A 39 2.73 15.27 -5.93
N GLU A 40 3.63 15.53 -6.89
CA GLU A 40 4.25 14.53 -7.75
C GLU A 40 5.78 14.50 -7.56
N ALA A 41 6.43 13.37 -7.78
CA ALA A 41 7.88 13.27 -7.74
C ALA A 41 8.49 14.03 -8.93
N ALA A 42 9.37 15.00 -8.64
CA ALA A 42 10.10 15.73 -9.66
C ALA A 42 11.38 14.96 -10.01
N ASN A 43 11.41 14.39 -11.21
CA ASN A 43 12.64 13.84 -11.79
C ASN A 43 13.47 14.96 -12.42
N ASP A 44 14.80 14.84 -12.40
CA ASP A 44 15.77 15.90 -12.75
C ASP A 44 15.72 16.41 -14.21
N ASP A 45 14.78 15.95 -15.04
CA ASP A 45 14.62 16.36 -16.44
C ASP A 45 13.57 17.45 -16.68
N ASP A 46 12.85 17.90 -15.65
CA ASP A 46 11.77 18.90 -15.77
C ASP A 46 12.16 20.22 -15.09
N ALA A 47 13.23 20.84 -15.59
CA ALA A 47 13.71 22.13 -15.09
C ALA A 47 14.06 23.09 -16.22
N THR A 48 13.09 23.46 -17.05
CA THR A 48 13.13 24.77 -17.73
C THR A 48 11.72 25.21 -18.16
N ALA A 49 11.11 26.13 -17.42
CA ALA A 49 10.31 27.23 -17.98
C ALA A 49 9.73 28.08 -16.85
N THR A 50 10.29 29.25 -16.62
CA THR A 50 9.58 30.36 -15.98
C THR A 50 9.72 31.61 -16.86
N ALA A 51 8.57 32.27 -17.06
CA ALA A 51 8.33 33.65 -17.53
C ALA A 51 8.72 33.93 -19.00
N THR A 52 7.97 34.68 -19.84
CA THR A 52 7.19 35.90 -19.57
C THR A 52 6.33 36.29 -20.81
N ALA A 53 5.12 36.81 -20.57
CA ALA A 53 4.32 37.84 -21.26
C ALA A 53 4.30 38.11 -22.80
N HIS A 54 3.09 38.51 -23.22
CA HIS A 54 2.66 39.49 -24.25
C HIS A 54 2.11 39.04 -25.62
N ALA A 55 0.77 39.11 -25.72
CA ALA A 55 -0.04 39.91 -26.65
C ALA A 55 0.42 40.11 -28.12
N THR A 56 -0.44 39.75 -29.08
CA THR A 56 -1.29 40.68 -29.88
C THR A 56 -1.85 40.01 -31.15
N ASN A 57 -3.09 40.39 -31.48
CA ASN A 57 -3.70 40.54 -32.82
C ASN A 57 -3.78 39.32 -33.76
N ALA A 58 -4.98 38.84 -34.08
CA ALA A 58 -5.98 39.40 -35.02
C ALA A 58 -5.92 38.64 -36.37
N THR A 59 -7.07 38.04 -36.70
CA THR A 59 -7.52 37.52 -38.00
C THR A 59 -7.56 38.64 -39.09
N PRO A 60 -8.04 38.47 -40.35
CA PRO A 60 -8.67 37.31 -41.03
C PRO A 60 -8.35 37.16 -42.56
N VAL A 61 -8.95 36.12 -43.19
CA VAL A 61 -9.56 36.04 -44.56
C VAL A 61 -8.66 36.20 -45.81
N ASP A 62 -8.92 35.70 -47.04
CA ASP A 62 -10.13 35.21 -47.73
C ASP A 62 -9.74 34.57 -49.11
N VAL A 63 -10.75 33.98 -49.76
CA VAL A 63 -10.97 33.76 -51.22
C VAL A 63 -10.47 32.47 -51.91
N ASP A 64 -11.41 31.52 -52.03
CA ASP A 64 -12.09 31.10 -53.29
C ASP A 64 -11.26 30.80 -54.56
N ALA A 65 -11.47 29.60 -55.14
CA ALA A 65 -11.99 29.41 -56.50
C ALA A 65 -11.76 27.97 -57.02
N ALA A 66 -12.86 27.22 -57.17
CA ALA A 66 -13.03 26.23 -58.25
C ALA A 66 -13.12 26.98 -59.60
N PRO A 67 -12.98 26.39 -60.82
CA PRO A 67 -13.61 25.12 -61.21
C PRO A 67 -12.90 24.27 -62.31
N ASP A 68 -13.62 23.21 -62.69
CA ASP A 68 -13.71 22.58 -64.02
C ASP A 68 -13.00 21.24 -64.30
N ALA A 69 -13.84 20.20 -64.25
CA ALA A 69 -14.00 19.03 -65.10
C ALA A 69 -12.94 18.68 -66.19
N VAL A 70 -12.63 17.39 -66.31
CA VAL A 70 -13.19 16.45 -67.32
C VAL A 70 -12.27 15.21 -67.46
N LYS A 71 -12.92 14.03 -67.48
CA LYS A 71 -12.57 12.73 -68.12
C LYS A 71 -11.69 11.69 -67.41
N GLU A 72 -12.41 10.61 -67.12
CA GLU A 72 -12.06 9.20 -67.13
C GLU A 72 -10.91 8.79 -68.08
N ASP A 73 -9.97 7.99 -67.56
CA ASP A 73 -9.45 6.84 -68.29
C ASP A 73 -9.28 5.66 -67.33
N ALA A 74 -9.73 4.51 -67.80
CA ALA A 74 -9.89 3.28 -67.06
C ALA A 74 -8.59 2.47 -67.15
N THR A 75 -7.88 2.29 -66.04
CA THR A 75 -6.94 1.17 -65.84
C THR A 75 -6.62 1.05 -64.36
N THR A 76 -7.30 0.11 -63.67
CA THR A 76 -6.82 -0.74 -62.54
C THR A 76 -8.07 -1.43 -61.96
N ARG A 77 -8.64 -2.38 -62.69
CA ARG A 77 -9.79 -3.18 -62.25
C ARG A 77 -9.37 -4.62 -62.00
N ASP A 78 -8.39 -4.83 -61.12
CA ASP A 78 -8.02 -6.18 -60.66
C ASP A 78 -7.49 -6.29 -59.21
N GLU A 79 -7.51 -5.22 -58.41
CA GLU A 79 -7.22 -5.26 -56.95
C GLU A 79 -8.43 -4.95 -56.05
N ALA A 80 -9.63 -4.77 -56.63
CA ALA A 80 -10.85 -4.51 -55.87
C ALA A 80 -11.63 -5.79 -55.48
N SER A 81 -11.15 -6.98 -55.86
CA SER A 81 -11.90 -8.24 -55.79
C SER A 81 -11.82 -8.95 -54.43
N THR A 82 -10.96 -8.51 -53.51
CA THR A 82 -10.67 -9.19 -52.22
C THR A 82 -11.21 -8.46 -50.99
N LEU A 83 -11.69 -7.22 -51.14
CA LEU A 83 -12.18 -6.38 -50.04
C LEU A 83 -13.71 -6.26 -50.12
N LYS A 84 -14.41 -6.83 -49.13
CA LYS A 84 -15.88 -6.85 -49.07
C LYS A 84 -16.36 -6.13 -47.82
N GLU A 85 -17.52 -5.47 -47.91
CA GLU A 85 -18.20 -4.92 -46.72
C GLU A 85 -18.50 -6.08 -45.73
N PRO A 86 -18.20 -5.91 -44.43
CA PRO A 86 -18.38 -6.98 -43.46
C PRO A 86 -19.85 -7.34 -43.29
N SER A 87 -20.13 -8.64 -43.20
CA SER A 87 -21.46 -9.12 -42.83
C SER A 87 -21.68 -8.85 -41.34
N VAL A 88 -22.59 -7.93 -41.03
CA VAL A 88 -23.03 -7.60 -39.66
C VAL A 88 -24.49 -7.98 -39.46
N ARG A 89 -24.94 -7.91 -38.20
CA ARG A 89 -26.29 -8.28 -37.82
C ARG A 89 -27.28 -7.20 -38.26
N GLU A 90 -28.13 -7.56 -39.23
CA GLU A 90 -29.05 -6.63 -39.89
C GLU A 90 -30.10 -6.05 -38.93
N ASP A 91 -30.52 -6.79 -37.91
CA ASP A 91 -31.45 -6.35 -36.86
C ASP A 91 -30.90 -5.17 -36.05
N LEU A 92 -29.65 -5.27 -35.61
CA LEU A 92 -28.99 -4.15 -34.90
C LEU A 92 -28.60 -3.01 -35.84
N LEU A 93 -28.26 -3.32 -37.09
CA LEU A 93 -27.96 -2.30 -38.08
C LEU A 93 -29.20 -1.44 -38.37
N GLN A 94 -30.38 -2.07 -38.47
CA GLN A 94 -31.67 -1.40 -38.61
C GLN A 94 -31.96 -0.51 -37.39
N GLU A 95 -31.77 -1.02 -36.16
CA GLU A 95 -31.99 -0.27 -34.93
C GLU A 95 -31.10 0.99 -34.84
N LEU A 96 -29.80 0.85 -35.15
CA LEU A 96 -28.85 1.96 -35.12
C LEU A 96 -29.08 2.98 -36.25
N THR A 97 -29.51 2.54 -37.42
CA THR A 97 -29.71 3.41 -38.59
C THR A 97 -31.08 4.08 -38.59
N GLU A 98 -32.16 3.35 -38.29
CA GLU A 98 -33.53 3.84 -38.41
C GLU A 98 -34.08 4.42 -37.10
N LEU A 99 -33.75 3.83 -35.94
CA LEU A 99 -34.28 4.28 -34.65
C LEU A 99 -33.42 5.41 -34.05
N MET A 100 -32.09 5.29 -34.15
CA MET A 100 -31.13 6.23 -33.58
C MET A 100 -30.56 7.22 -34.61
N GLY A 101 -30.75 6.96 -35.92
CA GLY A 101 -30.36 7.89 -36.99
C GLY A 101 -28.87 7.92 -37.30
N PHE A 102 -28.08 6.92 -36.88
CA PHE A 102 -26.66 6.85 -37.22
C PHE A 102 -26.47 6.50 -38.70
N GLY A 103 -25.46 7.08 -39.34
CA GLY A 103 -25.12 6.74 -40.74
C GLY A 103 -24.77 5.25 -40.88
N ARG A 104 -25.22 4.61 -41.97
CA ARG A 104 -25.06 3.16 -42.18
C ARG A 104 -23.61 2.70 -42.04
N ASN A 105 -22.65 3.43 -42.60
CA ASN A 105 -21.23 3.09 -42.54
C ASN A 105 -20.68 3.12 -41.10
N LYS A 106 -21.09 4.14 -40.32
CA LYS A 106 -20.75 4.28 -38.89
C LYS A 106 -21.31 3.11 -38.08
N ALA A 107 -22.56 2.72 -38.33
CA ALA A 107 -23.20 1.59 -37.66
C ALA A 107 -22.56 0.24 -38.04
N VAL A 108 -22.28 0.00 -39.32
CA VAL A 108 -21.58 -1.22 -39.79
C VAL A 108 -20.20 -1.35 -39.15
N ARG A 109 -19.45 -0.25 -39.13
CA ARG A 109 -18.10 -0.19 -38.57
C ARG A 109 -18.11 -0.44 -37.06
N ALA A 110 -19.06 0.19 -36.35
CA ALA A 110 -19.26 -0.03 -34.93
C ALA A 110 -19.58 -1.48 -34.60
N LEU A 111 -20.55 -2.08 -35.30
CA LEU A 111 -20.94 -3.48 -35.11
C LEU A 111 -19.77 -4.45 -35.41
N TYR A 112 -18.96 -4.14 -36.41
CA TYR A 112 -17.80 -4.95 -36.77
C TYR A 112 -16.68 -4.90 -35.71
N TYR A 113 -16.25 -3.71 -35.29
CA TYR A 113 -15.13 -3.55 -34.35
C TYR A 113 -15.50 -3.86 -32.89
N SER A 114 -16.69 -3.44 -32.46
CA SER A 114 -17.17 -3.72 -31.10
C SER A 114 -17.56 -5.19 -30.90
N LYS A 115 -17.72 -5.94 -32.01
CA LYS A 115 -18.34 -7.29 -32.07
C LYS A 115 -19.62 -7.33 -31.23
N ALA A 116 -20.42 -6.27 -31.33
CA ALA A 116 -21.50 -6.03 -30.39
C ALA A 116 -22.61 -7.08 -30.48
N ASP A 117 -23.05 -7.53 -29.31
CA ASP A 117 -24.22 -8.37 -29.07
C ASP A 117 -25.49 -7.55 -28.80
N SER A 118 -25.37 -6.26 -28.48
CA SER A 118 -26.47 -5.31 -28.29
C SER A 118 -26.23 -3.96 -28.99
N ALA A 119 -27.29 -3.20 -29.26
CA ALA A 119 -27.18 -1.85 -29.85
C ALA A 119 -26.38 -0.90 -28.94
N GLU A 120 -26.57 -0.98 -27.62
CA GLU A 120 -25.85 -0.17 -26.62
C GLU A 120 -24.32 -0.30 -26.74
N ARG A 121 -23.81 -1.52 -26.94
CA ARG A 121 -22.38 -1.78 -27.06
C ARG A 121 -21.79 -1.23 -28.36
N ALA A 122 -22.60 -1.14 -29.42
CA ALA A 122 -22.20 -0.49 -30.67
C ALA A 122 -22.22 1.04 -30.52
N ILE A 123 -23.19 1.59 -29.80
CA ILE A 123 -23.27 3.03 -29.47
C ILE A 123 -22.06 3.46 -28.65
N ASP A 124 -21.67 2.67 -27.66
CA ASP A 124 -20.45 2.85 -26.89
C ASP A 124 -19.20 2.99 -27.78
N TRP A 125 -19.12 2.20 -28.84
CA TRP A 125 -18.00 2.30 -29.78
C TRP A 125 -18.09 3.56 -30.64
N ILE A 126 -19.30 3.90 -31.09
CA ILE A 126 -19.61 5.11 -31.87
C ILE A 126 -19.21 6.37 -31.11
N GLU A 127 -19.57 6.49 -29.83
CA GLU A 127 -19.24 7.66 -29.00
C GLU A 127 -17.73 7.86 -28.84
N ARG A 128 -16.98 6.76 -28.72
CA ARG A 128 -15.52 6.81 -28.56
C ARG A 128 -14.77 7.12 -29.86
N HIS A 129 -15.44 7.01 -31.00
CA HIS A 129 -14.87 7.16 -32.34
C HIS A 129 -15.78 8.06 -33.19
N GLU A 130 -16.47 9.05 -32.62
CA GLU A 130 -17.38 9.89 -33.42
C GLU A 130 -16.66 10.98 -34.20
N ASP A 131 -15.47 11.38 -33.74
CA ASP A 131 -14.66 12.43 -34.33
C ASP A 131 -13.65 11.93 -35.39
N ASP A 132 -13.53 10.61 -35.59
CA ASP A 132 -12.58 10.11 -36.58
C ASP A 132 -13.11 10.31 -38.01
N ALA A 133 -12.28 10.88 -38.88
CA ALA A 133 -12.65 11.25 -40.25
C ALA A 133 -13.07 10.05 -41.12
N ASP A 134 -12.68 8.83 -40.74
CA ASP A 134 -12.91 7.59 -41.48
C ASP A 134 -14.15 6.81 -40.99
N VAL A 135 -14.85 7.29 -39.97
CA VAL A 135 -16.00 6.60 -39.37
C VAL A 135 -17.23 6.60 -40.29
N ASN A 136 -17.30 7.56 -41.22
CA ASN A 136 -18.36 7.63 -42.24
C ASN A 136 -17.99 6.92 -43.55
N GLU A 137 -16.76 6.42 -43.70
CA GLU A 137 -16.29 5.71 -44.89
C GLU A 137 -16.71 4.22 -44.83
N PRO A 138 -17.12 3.60 -45.96
CA PRO A 138 -17.42 2.17 -46.01
C PRO A 138 -16.23 1.32 -45.52
N LEU A 139 -16.46 0.51 -44.49
CA LEU A 139 -15.47 -0.43 -43.99
C LEU A 139 -15.36 -1.62 -44.95
N LEU A 140 -14.18 -1.84 -45.52
CA LEU A 140 -13.89 -2.96 -46.40
C LEU A 140 -12.90 -3.92 -45.71
N VAL A 141 -13.29 -5.19 -45.56
CA VAL A 141 -12.53 -6.22 -44.84
C VAL A 141 -12.12 -7.32 -45.82
N GLU A 142 -10.94 -7.89 -45.62
CA GLU A 142 -10.45 -9.03 -46.39
C GLU A 142 -11.31 -10.29 -46.11
N ASP A 143 -11.67 -11.04 -47.16
CA ASP A 143 -12.51 -12.24 -47.02
C ASP A 143 -11.76 -13.36 -46.26
N GLU A 144 -12.07 -13.48 -44.96
CA GLU A 144 -11.57 -14.53 -44.07
C GLU A 144 -11.87 -15.95 -44.59
N GLY A 145 -12.87 -16.13 -45.46
CA GLY A 145 -13.20 -17.40 -46.12
C GLY A 145 -12.19 -17.82 -47.19
N LEU A 146 -11.56 -16.87 -47.88
CA LEU A 146 -10.49 -17.12 -48.85
C LEU A 146 -9.17 -17.44 -48.16
N LYS A 147 -8.81 -16.68 -47.12
CA LYS A 147 -7.61 -16.95 -46.29
C LYS A 147 -7.69 -18.30 -45.58
N ALA A 148 -8.86 -18.66 -45.04
CA ALA A 148 -9.07 -19.96 -44.41
C ALA A 148 -8.96 -21.15 -45.39
N ARG A 149 -9.11 -20.91 -46.71
CA ARG A 149 -8.93 -21.91 -47.76
C ARG A 149 -7.46 -22.07 -48.15
N GLU A 150 -6.71 -20.96 -48.19
CA GLU A 150 -5.28 -20.97 -48.52
C GLU A 150 -4.44 -21.59 -47.40
N VAL A 151 -4.75 -21.28 -46.13
CA VAL A 151 -4.07 -21.82 -44.93
C VAL A 151 -4.23 -23.34 -44.79
N LYS A 152 -5.33 -23.92 -45.28
CA LYS A 152 -5.58 -25.38 -45.25
C LYS A 152 -4.61 -26.18 -46.13
N THR A 153 -3.94 -25.54 -47.09
CA THR A 153 -3.10 -26.25 -48.08
C THR A 153 -1.62 -26.36 -47.69
N VAL A 154 -1.16 -25.62 -46.67
CA VAL A 154 0.27 -25.50 -46.32
C VAL A 154 0.67 -26.32 -45.07
N SER A 155 -0.28 -26.91 -44.34
CA SER A 155 0.03 -27.65 -43.11
C SER A 155 0.44 -29.11 -43.37
N LYS A 156 1.73 -29.38 -43.63
CA LYS A 156 2.33 -30.73 -43.64
C LYS A 156 3.53 -30.80 -42.68
N MET A 157 3.29 -30.87 -41.37
CA MET A 157 4.29 -31.50 -40.48
C MET A 157 4.24 -33.00 -40.69
N THR A 158 5.39 -33.68 -40.70
CA THR A 158 5.41 -35.14 -40.74
C THR A 158 4.76 -35.70 -39.47
N PRO A 159 4.06 -36.86 -39.54
CA PRO A 159 3.32 -37.40 -38.41
C PRO A 159 4.21 -37.78 -37.20
N GLU A 160 5.52 -37.92 -37.41
CA GLU A 160 6.50 -38.22 -36.37
C GLU A 160 6.97 -36.96 -35.63
N GLU A 161 7.26 -35.88 -36.36
CA GLU A 161 7.58 -34.57 -35.77
C GLU A 161 6.39 -33.95 -35.03
N ALA A 162 5.16 -34.19 -35.51
CA ALA A 162 3.95 -33.77 -34.83
C ALA A 162 3.76 -34.47 -33.48
N LYS A 163 4.13 -35.76 -33.37
CA LYS A 163 4.11 -36.50 -32.11
C LYS A 163 5.21 -36.03 -31.15
N ALA A 164 6.43 -35.82 -31.66
CA ALA A 164 7.53 -35.30 -30.85
C ALA A 164 7.20 -33.92 -30.26
N LYS A 165 6.61 -33.02 -31.06
CA LYS A 165 6.18 -31.69 -30.60
C LYS A 165 5.01 -31.76 -29.61
N ALA A 166 4.09 -32.70 -29.79
CA ALA A 166 3.00 -32.94 -28.83
C ALA A 166 3.53 -33.46 -27.47
N ASP A 167 4.52 -34.35 -27.48
CA ASP A 167 5.14 -34.88 -26.27
C ASP A 167 6.02 -33.85 -25.56
N GLU A 168 6.71 -32.99 -26.31
CA GLU A 168 7.44 -31.84 -25.77
C GLU A 168 6.49 -30.84 -25.08
N LEU A 169 5.37 -30.50 -25.70
CA LEU A 169 4.34 -29.65 -25.10
C LEU A 169 3.76 -30.27 -23.82
N ARG A 170 3.56 -31.59 -23.79
CA ARG A 170 3.10 -32.31 -22.59
C ARG A 170 4.14 -32.28 -21.47
N ARG A 171 5.43 -32.45 -21.79
CA ARG A 171 6.53 -32.37 -20.82
C ARG A 171 6.66 -30.96 -20.25
N ASN A 172 6.58 -29.92 -21.08
CA ASN A 172 6.63 -28.53 -20.63
C ASN A 172 5.40 -28.17 -19.78
N ALA A 173 4.20 -28.66 -20.13
CA ALA A 173 3.01 -28.49 -19.32
C ALA A 173 3.10 -29.23 -17.97
N ALA A 174 3.66 -30.43 -17.95
CA ALA A 174 3.90 -31.19 -16.72
C ALA A 174 4.94 -30.52 -15.83
N ALA A 175 6.04 -30.00 -16.40
CA ALA A 175 7.06 -29.24 -15.68
C ALA A 175 6.49 -27.97 -15.06
N LYS A 176 5.73 -27.18 -15.83
CA LYS A 176 5.05 -25.96 -15.32
C LYS A 176 3.99 -26.26 -14.26
N LYS A 177 3.35 -27.42 -14.31
CA LYS A 177 2.42 -27.85 -13.25
C LYS A 177 3.18 -28.29 -11.99
N ALA A 178 4.32 -28.96 -12.13
CA ALA A 178 5.17 -29.35 -11.01
C ALA A 178 5.78 -28.13 -10.31
N GLU A 179 6.23 -27.13 -11.06
CA GLU A 179 6.74 -25.85 -10.54
C GLU A 179 5.70 -25.12 -9.72
N ARG A 180 4.49 -24.91 -10.26
CA ARG A 180 3.38 -24.28 -9.52
C ARG A 180 3.02 -25.01 -8.22
N LEU A 181 3.06 -26.35 -8.23
CA LEU A 181 2.80 -27.16 -7.04
C LEU A 181 3.89 -27.01 -5.96
N LEU A 182 5.14 -26.75 -6.35
CA LEU A 182 6.22 -26.47 -5.40
C LEU A 182 6.09 -25.06 -4.82
N GLU A 183 5.82 -24.06 -5.66
CA GLU A 183 5.54 -22.69 -5.23
C GLU A 183 4.34 -22.63 -4.27
N GLU A 184 3.24 -23.31 -4.60
CA GLU A 184 2.06 -23.40 -3.71
C GLU A 184 2.40 -24.03 -2.35
N LYS A 185 3.20 -25.11 -2.34
CA LYS A 185 3.67 -25.73 -1.09
C LYS A 185 4.59 -24.82 -0.27
N GLU A 186 5.46 -24.05 -0.93
CA GLU A 186 6.31 -23.08 -0.25
C GLU A 186 5.49 -21.94 0.34
N MET A 187 4.51 -21.42 -0.41
CA MET A 187 3.58 -20.40 0.06
C MET A 187 2.72 -20.89 1.22
N GLU A 188 2.26 -22.14 1.18
CA GLU A 188 1.53 -22.76 2.28
C GLU A 188 2.43 -22.93 3.52
N ARG A 189 3.68 -23.37 3.34
CA ARG A 189 4.66 -23.45 4.43
C ARG A 189 4.93 -22.08 5.05
N LEU A 190 5.03 -21.02 4.25
CA LEU A 190 5.22 -19.65 4.72
C LEU A 190 4.00 -19.13 5.49
N ARG A 191 2.78 -19.38 4.99
CA ARG A 191 1.53 -19.03 5.69
C ARG A 191 1.43 -19.75 7.03
N GLU A 192 1.74 -21.04 7.07
CA GLU A 192 1.73 -21.80 8.33
C GLU A 192 2.83 -21.33 9.28
N GLN A 193 4.02 -21.00 8.77
CA GLN A 193 5.09 -20.41 9.57
C GLN A 193 4.70 -19.04 10.15
N GLU A 194 4.01 -18.20 9.39
CA GLU A 194 3.49 -16.91 9.84
C GLU A 194 2.38 -17.06 10.89
N ARG A 195 1.49 -18.04 10.74
CA ARG A 195 0.51 -18.39 11.79
C ARG A 195 1.20 -18.80 13.10
N ILE A 196 2.24 -19.62 13.01
CA ILE A 196 3.01 -20.04 14.20
C ILE A 196 3.77 -18.86 14.79
N ARG A 197 4.40 -18.02 13.95
CA ARG A 197 5.15 -16.84 14.37
C ARG A 197 4.25 -15.85 15.10
N SER A 198 3.13 -15.46 14.47
CA SER A 198 2.15 -14.56 15.09
C SER A 198 1.57 -15.13 16.40
N GLY A 199 1.31 -16.44 16.46
CA GLY A 199 0.90 -17.10 17.70
C GLY A 199 1.95 -17.04 18.81
N LYS A 200 3.24 -17.23 18.47
CA LYS A 200 4.36 -17.10 19.42
C LYS A 200 4.57 -15.66 19.87
N GLU A 201 4.53 -14.70 18.93
CA GLU A 201 4.67 -13.28 19.21
C GLU A 201 3.59 -12.78 20.18
N LEU A 202 2.33 -13.23 20.03
CA LEU A 202 1.25 -12.91 20.97
C LEU A 202 1.49 -13.48 22.37
N LEU A 203 1.99 -14.71 22.47
CA LEU A 203 2.30 -15.34 23.76
C LEU A 203 3.51 -14.69 24.44
N GLU A 204 4.52 -14.31 23.67
CA GLU A 204 5.69 -13.58 24.18
C GLU A 204 5.31 -12.17 24.64
N ALA A 205 4.48 -11.46 23.87
CA ALA A 205 3.95 -10.15 24.27
C ALA A 205 3.15 -10.24 25.58
N LYS A 206 2.31 -11.27 25.74
CA LYS A 206 1.56 -11.50 26.99
C LYS A 206 2.49 -11.78 28.18
N LYS A 207 3.51 -12.62 28.00
CA LYS A 207 4.50 -12.90 29.05
C LYS A 207 5.25 -11.63 29.47
N LEU A 208 5.63 -10.80 28.51
CA LEU A 208 6.29 -9.52 28.79
C LEU A 208 5.39 -8.59 29.59
N GLU A 209 4.10 -8.49 29.24
CA GLU A 209 3.12 -7.70 29.99
C GLU A 209 2.94 -8.21 31.42
N ASP A 210 2.76 -9.52 31.59
CA ASP A 210 2.63 -10.15 32.90
C ASP A 210 3.88 -9.90 33.76
N GLU A 211 5.08 -10.06 33.22
CA GLU A 211 6.35 -9.77 33.91
C GLU A 211 6.48 -8.29 34.31
N LEU A 212 6.10 -7.37 33.43
CA LEU A 212 6.12 -5.94 33.74
C LEU A 212 5.08 -5.59 34.81
N SER A 213 3.90 -6.21 34.79
CA SER A 213 2.88 -6.02 35.80
C SER A 213 3.36 -6.50 37.18
N LEU A 214 4.03 -7.66 37.24
CA LEU A 214 4.59 -8.21 38.47
C LEU A 214 5.74 -7.34 39.00
N LYS A 215 6.60 -6.83 38.12
CA LYS A 215 7.66 -5.89 38.48
C LYS A 215 7.09 -4.60 39.09
N ARG A 216 6.10 -3.97 38.44
CA ARG A 216 5.44 -2.76 38.97
C ARG A 216 4.80 -3.01 40.34
N ASN A 217 4.10 -4.13 40.50
CA ASN A 217 3.49 -4.49 41.78
C ASN A 217 4.53 -4.74 42.89
N ALA A 218 5.64 -5.41 42.56
CA ALA A 218 6.73 -5.65 43.51
C ALA A 218 7.44 -4.35 43.91
N GLU A 219 7.72 -3.47 42.94
CA GLU A 219 8.31 -2.15 43.18
C GLU A 219 7.39 -1.27 44.03
N GLN A 220 6.08 -1.28 43.77
CA GLN A 220 5.11 -0.55 44.58
C GLN A 220 5.13 -1.02 46.04
N ARG A 221 5.06 -2.34 46.29
CA ARG A 221 5.13 -2.86 47.66
C ARG A 221 6.47 -2.57 48.33
N ALA A 222 7.57 -2.62 47.57
CA ALA A 222 8.88 -2.27 48.09
C ALA A 222 8.98 -0.79 48.45
N ALA A 223 8.38 0.09 47.63
CA ALA A 223 8.32 1.53 47.88
C ALA A 223 7.49 1.85 49.13
N GLU A 224 6.29 1.27 49.24
CA GLU A 224 5.41 1.41 50.43
C GLU A 224 6.12 0.92 51.70
N LYS A 225 6.78 -0.24 51.64
CA LYS A 225 7.58 -0.75 52.76
C LYS A 225 8.73 0.20 53.12
N ALA A 226 9.47 0.68 52.13
CA ALA A 226 10.59 1.59 52.33
C ALA A 226 10.14 2.95 52.90
N GLU A 227 8.95 3.43 52.52
CA GLU A 227 8.35 4.63 53.09
C GLU A 227 7.95 4.42 54.55
N MET A 228 7.30 3.28 54.86
CA MET A 228 7.00 2.92 56.25
C MET A 228 8.27 2.82 57.10
N ASP A 229 9.33 2.20 56.58
CA ASP A 229 10.61 2.07 57.28
C ASP A 229 11.28 3.45 57.48
N ARG A 230 11.22 4.33 56.48
CA ARG A 230 11.66 5.74 56.62
C ARG A 230 10.87 6.49 57.68
N ALA A 231 9.55 6.32 57.73
CA ALA A 231 8.70 6.96 58.75
C ALA A 231 9.03 6.42 60.16
N ARG A 232 9.23 5.11 60.31
CA ARG A 232 9.65 4.49 61.57
C ARG A 232 11.03 4.99 62.02
N ALA A 233 11.98 5.13 61.09
CA ALA A 233 13.30 5.68 61.39
C ALA A 233 13.21 7.15 61.83
N ALA A 234 12.38 7.98 61.17
CA ALA A 234 12.16 9.37 61.57
C ALA A 234 11.55 9.49 62.97
N ILE A 235 10.64 8.59 63.35
CA ILE A 235 10.09 8.53 64.71
C ILE A 235 11.18 8.12 65.71
N ARG A 236 12.03 7.15 65.37
CA ARG A 236 13.15 6.73 66.24
C ARG A 236 14.11 7.88 66.51
N VAL A 237 14.49 8.66 65.49
CA VAL A 237 15.33 9.85 65.66
C VAL A 237 14.68 10.86 66.62
N LYS A 238 13.37 11.13 66.50
CA LYS A 238 12.66 12.02 67.43
C LYS A 238 12.64 11.49 68.87
N ILE A 239 12.49 10.17 69.05
CA ILE A 239 12.54 9.53 70.38
C ILE A 239 13.93 9.67 70.99
N ASP A 240 14.98 9.49 70.19
CA ASP A 240 16.37 9.60 70.63
C ASP A 240 16.73 11.05 70.96
N GLU A 241 16.26 12.03 70.18
CA GLU A 241 16.37 13.45 70.50
C GLU A 241 15.67 13.81 71.81
N ASP A 242 14.39 13.45 71.98
CA ASP A 242 13.63 13.70 73.21
C ASP A 242 14.25 12.99 74.43
N ARG A 243 14.82 11.79 74.23
CA ARG A 243 15.61 11.09 75.26
C ARG A 243 16.84 11.90 75.66
N ARG A 244 17.63 12.38 74.69
CA ARG A 244 18.82 13.21 74.94
C ARG A 244 18.45 14.52 75.64
N GLU A 245 17.35 15.17 75.24
CA GLU A 245 16.86 16.39 75.89
C GLU A 245 16.43 16.16 77.34
N ARG A 246 15.74 15.04 77.63
CA ARG A 246 15.41 14.66 79.01
C ARG A 246 16.65 14.40 79.85
N ARG A 247 17.65 13.69 79.32
CA ARG A 247 18.92 13.43 80.03
C ARG A 247 19.67 14.74 80.29
N ARG A 248 19.76 15.63 79.29
CA ARG A 248 20.30 17.00 79.44
C ARG A 248 19.58 17.78 80.53
N LYS A 249 18.25 17.74 80.58
CA LYS A 249 17.43 18.44 81.60
C LYS A 249 17.63 17.88 83.01
N LEU A 250 17.90 16.58 83.13
CA LEU A 250 18.19 15.90 84.40
C LEU A 250 19.67 15.97 84.82
N GLY A 251 20.53 16.62 84.02
CA GLY A 251 21.97 16.72 84.29
C GLY A 251 22.75 15.41 84.11
N LEU A 252 22.16 14.43 83.39
CA LEU A 252 22.78 13.15 83.06
C LEU A 252 23.53 13.24 81.71
N PRO A 253 24.59 12.44 81.47
CA PRO A 253 25.30 12.41 80.20
C PRO A 253 24.36 12.15 79.01
N GLU A 254 24.61 12.83 77.88
CA GLU A 254 23.72 12.83 76.71
C GLU A 254 23.61 11.46 76.04
N GLU A 255 24.70 10.70 76.02
CA GLU A 255 24.73 9.31 75.53
C GLU A 255 24.44 8.32 76.66
N LEU A 256 23.87 7.16 76.30
CA LEU A 256 23.72 6.04 77.22
C LEU A 256 25.08 5.37 77.44
N SER A 257 25.33 4.92 78.66
CA SER A 257 26.45 4.03 78.95
C SER A 257 26.33 2.73 78.13
N PRO A 258 27.44 2.09 77.73
CA PRO A 258 27.42 0.78 77.09
C PRO A 258 26.56 -0.26 77.82
N GLU A 259 26.58 -0.24 79.16
CA GLU A 259 25.76 -1.12 80.00
C GLU A 259 24.26 -0.80 79.89
N GLU A 260 23.89 0.49 79.87
CA GLU A 260 22.49 0.92 79.70
C GLU A 260 21.96 0.57 78.30
N MET A 261 22.79 0.65 77.26
CA MET A 261 22.44 0.24 75.89
C MET A 261 22.23 -1.27 75.78
N GLU A 262 23.02 -2.07 76.49
CA GLU A 262 22.91 -3.52 76.52
C GLU A 262 21.65 -3.99 77.28
N GLU A 263 21.34 -3.35 78.41
CA GLU A 263 20.07 -3.57 79.12
C GLU A 263 18.86 -3.18 78.27
N GLU A 264 18.93 -2.07 77.54
CA GLU A 264 17.86 -1.66 76.63
C GLU A 264 17.67 -2.65 75.49
N ARG A 265 18.76 -3.14 74.89
CA ARG A 265 18.73 -4.19 73.86
C ARG A 265 18.10 -5.48 74.38
N GLN A 266 18.46 -5.92 75.59
CA GLN A 266 17.84 -7.09 76.23
C GLN A 266 16.34 -6.88 76.49
N ARG A 267 15.93 -5.68 76.90
CA ARG A 267 14.51 -5.33 77.07
C ARG A 267 13.76 -5.29 75.74
N GLU A 268 14.37 -4.79 74.67
CA GLU A 268 13.79 -4.81 73.32
C GLU A 268 13.69 -6.23 72.77
N GLU A 269 14.72 -7.06 72.95
CA GLU A 269 14.71 -8.48 72.58
C GLU A 269 13.63 -9.25 73.35
N ALA A 270 13.50 -9.05 74.67
CA ALA A 270 12.44 -9.66 75.47
C ALA A 270 11.04 -9.21 75.04
N ARG A 271 10.87 -7.92 74.69
CA ARG A 271 9.61 -7.41 74.13
C ARG A 271 9.32 -7.99 72.76
N ALA A 272 10.33 -8.16 71.91
CA ALA A 272 10.19 -8.78 70.59
C ALA A 272 9.82 -10.26 70.71
N GLN A 273 10.45 -11.00 71.62
CA GLN A 273 10.11 -12.40 71.94
C GLN A 273 8.68 -12.51 72.44
N ALA A 274 8.26 -11.67 73.39
CA ALA A 274 6.89 -11.68 73.90
C ALA A 274 5.86 -11.36 72.80
N ALA A 275 6.17 -10.43 71.88
CA ALA A 275 5.33 -10.13 70.73
C ALA A 275 5.26 -11.30 69.73
N GLN A 276 6.37 -11.99 69.48
CA GLN A 276 6.40 -13.19 68.63
C GLN A 276 5.59 -14.33 69.24
N GLU A 277 5.70 -14.57 70.55
CA GLU A 277 4.90 -15.55 71.27
C GLU A 277 3.40 -15.21 71.21
N GLU A 278 3.03 -13.94 71.31
CA GLU A 278 1.63 -13.49 71.19
C GLU A 278 1.07 -13.71 69.79
N ILE A 279 1.86 -13.41 68.75
CA ILE A 279 1.50 -13.69 67.35
C ILE A 279 1.36 -15.20 67.13
N ALA A 280 2.30 -16.01 67.63
CA ALA A 280 2.23 -17.47 67.51
C ALA A 280 0.99 -18.04 68.24
N ARG A 281 0.66 -17.51 69.42
CA ARG A 281 -0.55 -17.87 70.16
C ARG A 281 -1.82 -17.52 69.39
N LYS A 282 -1.88 -16.34 68.76
CA LYS A 282 -3.02 -15.92 67.92
C LYS A 282 -3.14 -16.74 66.64
N ALA A 283 -2.03 -17.20 66.07
CA ALA A 283 -2.03 -18.07 64.88
C ALA A 283 -2.46 -19.52 65.19
N ALA A 284 -2.33 -19.96 66.44
CA ALA A 284 -2.71 -21.29 66.89
C ALA A 284 -4.14 -21.40 67.46
N ALA A 285 -4.82 -20.27 67.65
CA ALA A 285 -6.20 -20.17 68.13
C ALA A 285 -7.19 -20.04 66.96
#